data_AF-A0A0D2T1L3-F1
#
_entry.id   AF-A0A0D2T1L3-F1
#
_cell.length_a   1.000
_cell.length_b   1.000
_cell.length_c   1.000
_cell.angle_alpha   90.00
_cell.angle_beta   90.00
_cell.angle_gamma   90.00
#
_symmetry.space_group_name_H-M   'P 1'
#
loop_
_entity.id
_entity.type
_entity.pdbx_description
1 polymer ?
#
loop_
_entity_poly.entity_id
_entity_poly.type
_entity_poly.pdbx_seq_one_letter_code
_entity_poly.pdbx_strand_id
1 'polypeptide(L)'
;MLQLCSSGGHVVASATLYGGTHALLTHFLPRTCNITTTFVDITDHEEVKNAIVEIRTKVLFFESISNPTLTTTLSPMVLSPARLSADVVVHSMSKFISGGADVVAGAVCGPASLLNSMMDLHQGSLMLLGPTMNAKIAFELSERIPHLGLRMKEHCLRAMEYATRMKKMGLRVVYPGLEDHPQHHLLKSMAKKGYGFGGLLCVDKESEEKANRLMHHWKNSSQFGLIAVSLGYYETLHRRPSPGLVRMSIGYTGTLEQKWSQFERAISRTMDSIL
;
A
#
# COMPACT_ATOMS: atom_id res chain seq x y z
N MET A 1 15.14 4.62 -9.22
CA MET A 1 14.91 4.84 -10.66
C MET A 1 16.02 5.66 -11.28
N LEU A 2 16.14 6.96 -10.97
CA LEU A 2 17.15 7.83 -11.60
C LEU A 2 18.62 7.39 -11.39
N GLN A 3 18.91 6.64 -10.32
CA GLN A 3 20.22 6.01 -10.14
C GLN A 3 20.47 4.80 -11.05
N LEU A 4 19.41 4.05 -11.39
CA LEU A 4 19.48 2.73 -12.02
C LEU A 4 19.26 2.78 -13.53
N CYS A 5 18.49 3.77 -13.98
CA CYS A 5 18.14 3.98 -15.38
C CYS A 5 18.71 5.31 -15.86
N SER A 6 19.67 5.25 -16.78
CA SER A 6 20.14 6.42 -17.52
C SER A 6 19.16 6.79 -18.63
N SER A 7 19.41 7.95 -19.26
CA SER A 7 18.61 8.39 -20.42
C SER A 7 18.56 7.35 -21.53
N GLY A 8 17.38 7.16 -22.13
CA GLY A 8 17.11 6.11 -23.12
C GLY A 8 16.79 4.73 -22.51
N GLY A 9 16.89 4.57 -21.18
CA GLY A 9 16.59 3.33 -20.49
C GLY A 9 15.11 2.92 -20.56
N HIS A 10 14.84 1.67 -20.16
CA HIS A 10 13.49 1.10 -20.12
C HIS A 10 13.18 0.47 -18.76
N VAL A 11 11.94 0.62 -18.32
CA VAL A 11 11.37 0.02 -17.10
C VAL A 11 10.19 -0.85 -17.48
N VAL A 12 10.08 -2.03 -16.89
CA VAL A 12 8.82 -2.80 -16.88
C VAL A 12 8.18 -2.62 -15.51
N ALA A 13 6.92 -2.21 -15.46
CA ALA A 13 6.26 -1.91 -14.19
C ALA A 13 4.87 -2.53 -14.10
N SER A 14 4.40 -2.79 -12.88
CA SER A 14 3.02 -3.24 -12.67
C SER A 14 2.02 -2.23 -13.23
N ALA A 15 0.97 -2.70 -13.89
CA ALA A 15 -0.15 -1.85 -14.32
C ALA A 15 -0.89 -1.22 -13.13
N THR A 16 -0.83 -1.85 -11.95
CA THR A 16 -1.44 -1.31 -10.73
C THR A 16 -0.37 -0.81 -9.76
N LEU A 17 -0.21 0.51 -9.71
CA LEU A 17 0.74 1.21 -8.86
C LEU A 17 0.08 2.37 -8.13
N TYR A 18 0.75 2.88 -7.10
CA TYR A 18 0.44 4.19 -6.55
C TYR A 18 0.42 5.25 -7.66
N GLY A 19 -0.66 6.04 -7.70
CA GLY A 19 -0.89 7.01 -8.78
C GLY A 19 0.24 8.02 -8.98
N GLY A 20 0.96 8.42 -7.91
CA GLY A 20 2.14 9.27 -8.05
C GLY A 20 3.31 8.58 -8.75
N THR A 21 3.51 7.28 -8.48
CA THR A 21 4.51 6.47 -9.17
C THR A 21 4.14 6.25 -10.63
N HIS A 22 2.86 5.97 -10.91
CA HIS A 22 2.37 5.87 -12.28
C HIS A 22 2.58 7.19 -13.04
N ALA A 23 2.20 8.34 -12.47
CA ALA A 23 2.42 9.64 -13.12
C ALA A 23 3.91 9.95 -13.36
N LEU A 24 4.80 9.57 -12.44
CA LEU A 24 6.25 9.68 -12.61
C LEU A 24 6.74 8.87 -13.82
N LEU A 25 6.33 7.61 -13.91
CA LEU A 25 6.75 6.67 -14.97
C LEU A 25 6.14 7.00 -16.35
N THR A 26 4.89 7.49 -16.39
CA THR A 26 4.14 7.75 -17.62
C THR A 26 4.42 9.14 -18.20
N HIS A 27 4.63 10.16 -17.37
CA HIS A 27 4.67 11.54 -17.84
C HIS A 27 6.01 12.23 -17.56
N PHE A 28 6.53 12.11 -16.34
CA PHE A 28 7.72 12.87 -15.97
C PHE A 28 8.98 12.28 -16.60
N LEU A 29 9.28 11.01 -16.33
CA LEU A 29 10.54 10.38 -16.77
C LEU A 29 10.71 10.30 -18.29
N PRO A 30 9.68 10.01 -19.11
CA PRO A 30 9.83 10.03 -20.55
C PRO A 30 10.17 11.44 -21.06
N ARG A 31 9.52 12.47 -20.51
CA ARG A 31 9.70 13.87 -20.91
C ARG A 31 11.06 14.43 -20.48
N THR A 32 11.52 14.13 -19.27
CA THR A 32 12.71 14.77 -18.68
C THR A 32 13.99 13.98 -18.90
N CYS A 33 13.89 12.66 -19.00
CA CYS A 33 15.06 11.77 -19.04
C CYS A 33 15.00 10.76 -20.19
N ASN A 34 14.00 10.79 -21.08
CA ASN A 34 13.83 9.78 -22.13
C ASN A 34 13.84 8.33 -21.60
N ILE A 35 13.35 8.13 -20.36
CA ILE A 35 13.18 6.79 -19.77
C ILE A 35 11.74 6.39 -20.01
N THR A 36 11.53 5.28 -20.71
CA THR A 36 10.20 4.77 -21.07
C THR A 36 9.79 3.59 -20.20
N THR A 37 8.49 3.39 -20.04
CA THR A 37 7.94 2.31 -19.21
C THR A 37 6.94 1.48 -19.99
N THR A 38 7.02 0.15 -19.89
CA THR A 38 5.96 -0.78 -20.28
C THR A 38 5.21 -1.25 -19.05
N PHE A 39 3.90 -1.06 -19.01
CA PHE A 39 3.05 -1.51 -17.91
C PHE A 39 2.44 -2.87 -18.24
N VAL A 40 2.51 -3.81 -17.28
CA VAL A 40 2.07 -5.22 -17.47
C VAL A 40 1.25 -5.72 -16.28
N ASP A 41 0.43 -6.75 -16.49
CA ASP A 41 -0.08 -7.55 -15.38
C ASP A 41 1.05 -8.42 -14.83
N ILE A 42 1.45 -8.16 -13.59
CA ILE A 42 2.54 -8.89 -12.93
C ILE A 42 2.20 -10.36 -12.65
N THR A 43 0.93 -10.73 -12.73
CA THR A 43 0.48 -12.11 -12.56
C THR A 43 0.65 -12.92 -13.85
N ASP A 44 0.80 -12.27 -15.00
CA ASP A 44 1.14 -12.88 -16.27
C ASP A 44 2.66 -12.82 -16.49
N HIS A 45 3.34 -13.92 -16.17
CA HIS A 45 4.79 -14.01 -16.30
C HIS A 45 5.27 -13.95 -17.76
N GLU A 46 4.46 -14.37 -18.73
CA GLU A 46 4.82 -14.27 -20.15
C GLU A 46 4.69 -12.84 -20.64
N GLU A 47 3.67 -12.09 -20.19
CA GLU A 47 3.57 -10.65 -20.45
C GLU A 47 4.79 -9.89 -19.90
N VAL A 48 5.16 -10.17 -18.64
CA VAL A 48 6.37 -9.57 -18.03
C VAL A 48 7.61 -9.88 -18.85
N LYS A 49 7.79 -11.14 -19.26
CA LYS A 49 8.96 -11.57 -20.05
C LYS A 49 9.00 -10.91 -21.42
N ASN A 50 7.87 -10.82 -22.12
CA ASN A 50 7.76 -10.20 -23.43
C ASN A 50 7.99 -8.68 -23.38
N ALA A 51 7.69 -8.04 -22.25
CA ALA A 51 7.97 -6.62 -22.04
C ALA A 51 9.47 -6.32 -21.81
N ILE A 52 10.30 -7.33 -21.50
CA ILE A 52 11.74 -7.13 -21.30
C ILE A 52 12.42 -6.92 -22.65
N VAL A 53 12.78 -5.67 -22.93
CA VAL A 53 13.69 -5.30 -24.01
C VAL A 53 15.13 -5.56 -23.55
N GLU A 54 15.80 -6.52 -24.20
CA GLU A 54 17.18 -6.90 -23.89
C GLU A 54 18.12 -5.68 -23.95
N ILE A 55 19.12 -5.63 -23.07
CA ILE A 55 20.07 -4.52 -22.85
C ILE A 55 19.43 -3.22 -22.33
N ARG A 56 18.23 -2.84 -22.78
CA ARG A 56 17.58 -1.57 -22.49
C ARG A 56 16.79 -1.59 -21.17
N THR A 57 16.14 -2.71 -20.85
CA THR A 57 15.39 -2.85 -19.60
C THR A 57 16.37 -2.92 -18.44
N LYS A 58 16.29 -1.95 -17.53
CA LYS A 58 17.17 -1.86 -16.35
C LYS A 58 16.47 -2.16 -15.04
N VAL A 59 15.16 -1.97 -14.98
CA VAL A 59 14.40 -2.18 -13.75
C VAL A 59 13.07 -2.85 -14.04
N LEU A 60 12.75 -3.86 -13.24
CA LEU A 60 11.40 -4.38 -13.03
C LEU A 60 10.85 -3.73 -11.76
N PHE A 61 9.76 -2.96 -11.87
CA PHE A 61 9.19 -2.21 -10.75
C PHE A 61 7.79 -2.67 -10.39
N PHE A 62 7.69 -3.27 -9.21
CA PHE A 62 6.43 -3.77 -8.70
C PHE A 62 6.21 -3.24 -7.29
N GLU A 63 5.00 -2.81 -7.01
CA GLU A 63 4.59 -2.76 -5.61
C GLU A 63 4.34 -4.21 -5.21
N SER A 64 4.95 -4.66 -4.12
CA SER A 64 4.65 -5.97 -3.53
C SER A 64 3.14 -6.15 -3.38
N ILE A 65 2.42 -5.01 -3.31
CA ILE A 65 1.01 -4.86 -3.13
C ILE A 65 0.46 -3.74 -4.02
N SER A 66 -0.48 -4.10 -4.89
CA SER A 66 -1.32 -3.18 -5.65
C SER A 66 -2.29 -2.35 -4.79
N ASN A 67 -2.13 -1.03 -4.86
CA ASN A 67 -3.15 -0.07 -4.46
C ASN A 67 -3.82 0.47 -5.73
N PRO A 68 -5.17 0.45 -5.87
CA PRO A 68 -6.18 0.29 -4.81
C PRO A 68 -6.94 -1.02 -4.75
N THR A 69 -6.73 -1.91 -5.71
CA THR A 69 -7.51 -3.15 -5.88
C THR A 69 -7.24 -4.17 -4.77
N LEU A 70 -6.20 -3.96 -3.95
CA LEU A 70 -5.74 -4.89 -2.93
C LEU A 70 -5.49 -6.30 -3.47
N THR A 71 -5.17 -6.40 -4.76
CA THR A 71 -4.77 -7.69 -5.35
C THR A 71 -3.63 -8.29 -4.54
N THR A 72 -2.77 -7.47 -3.91
CA THR A 72 -1.90 -7.88 -2.80
C THR A 72 -1.99 -6.75 -1.69
N THR A 73 -1.50 -6.81 -0.41
CA THR A 73 -1.68 -5.79 0.72
C THR A 73 -0.44 -5.08 1.40
N LEU A 74 -0.06 -3.81 1.09
CA LEU A 74 1.25 -3.18 1.42
C LEU A 74 1.37 -3.10 2.93
N SER A 75 2.11 -4.04 3.50
CA SER A 75 2.16 -4.18 4.93
C SER A 75 3.57 -4.52 5.34
N PRO A 76 4.35 -3.54 5.85
CA PRO A 76 5.64 -3.86 6.43
C PRO A 76 5.43 -4.93 7.50
N MET A 77 6.44 -5.76 7.73
CA MET A 77 6.39 -6.95 8.60
C MET A 77 5.65 -8.18 8.04
N VAL A 78 4.68 -8.02 7.14
CA VAL A 78 3.95 -9.16 6.54
C VAL A 78 4.80 -9.87 5.48
N LEU A 79 5.47 -9.12 4.62
CA LEU A 79 6.40 -9.67 3.62
C LEU A 79 7.78 -9.01 3.73
N SER A 80 8.81 -9.73 3.28
CA SER A 80 10.17 -9.21 3.16
C SER A 80 10.67 -9.45 1.74
N PRO A 81 10.41 -8.54 0.77
CA PRO A 81 10.75 -8.76 -0.63
C PRO A 81 12.23 -9.08 -0.86
N ALA A 82 13.14 -8.50 -0.07
CA ALA A 82 14.57 -8.83 -0.13
C ALA A 82 14.87 -10.31 0.16
N ARG A 83 14.06 -11.00 0.98
CA ARG A 83 14.17 -12.45 1.21
C ARG A 83 13.51 -13.29 0.11
N LEU A 84 12.78 -12.63 -0.78
CA LEU A 84 12.14 -13.20 -1.98
C LEU A 84 12.89 -12.75 -3.25
N SER A 85 14.19 -12.47 -3.11
CA SER A 85 15.10 -12.12 -4.21
C SER A 85 14.91 -10.74 -4.84
N ALA A 86 14.16 -9.81 -4.22
CA ALA A 86 14.15 -8.44 -4.69
C ALA A 86 15.48 -7.74 -4.41
N ASP A 87 16.12 -7.16 -5.42
CA ASP A 87 17.41 -6.46 -5.29
C ASP A 87 17.30 -5.16 -4.49
N VAL A 88 16.17 -4.46 -4.64
CA VAL A 88 15.91 -3.16 -4.02
C VAL A 88 14.48 -3.11 -3.49
N VAL A 89 14.33 -2.68 -2.25
CA VAL A 89 13.03 -2.47 -1.60
C VAL A 89 12.88 -0.98 -1.27
N VAL A 90 11.80 -0.37 -1.73
CA VAL A 90 11.48 1.03 -1.44
C VAL A 90 10.24 1.09 -0.55
N HIS A 91 10.33 1.87 0.53
CA HIS A 91 9.23 2.06 1.46
C HIS A 91 8.78 3.52 1.49
N SER A 92 7.46 3.73 1.48
CA SER A 92 6.88 4.97 1.99
C SER A 92 6.79 4.86 3.51
N MET A 93 7.69 5.56 4.22
CA MET A 93 7.73 5.55 5.68
C MET A 93 6.59 6.37 6.30
N SER A 94 5.97 7.27 5.54
CA SER A 94 4.81 8.08 5.95
C SER A 94 3.55 7.28 6.32
N LYS A 95 3.55 5.98 6.02
CA LYS A 95 2.40 5.08 6.15
C LYS A 95 2.47 4.33 7.47
N PHE A 96 2.32 3.00 7.41
CA PHE A 96 2.41 2.11 8.55
C PHE A 96 3.73 2.23 9.33
N ILE A 97 4.85 2.58 8.69
CA ILE A 97 6.14 2.68 9.39
C ILE A 97 6.11 3.82 10.43
N SER A 98 5.77 5.04 10.02
CA SER A 98 5.54 6.15 10.95
C SER A 98 4.33 5.87 11.84
N GLY A 99 3.18 5.54 11.24
CA GLY A 99 1.94 5.28 11.96
C GLY A 99 1.26 6.52 12.57
N GLY A 100 1.90 7.69 12.53
CA GLY A 100 1.42 8.93 13.16
C GLY A 100 0.77 9.94 12.20
N ALA A 101 0.72 9.66 10.89
CA ALA A 101 0.18 10.58 9.87
C ALA A 101 0.73 12.02 9.92
N ASP A 102 1.96 12.16 10.40
CA ASP A 102 2.65 13.42 10.75
C ASP A 102 4.00 13.57 10.03
N VAL A 103 4.50 12.49 9.46
CA VAL A 103 5.81 12.41 8.81
C VAL A 103 5.66 12.07 7.33
N VAL A 104 6.38 12.78 6.47
CA VAL A 104 6.61 12.38 5.08
C VAL A 104 8.05 11.92 4.93
N ALA A 105 8.24 10.64 4.64
CA ALA A 105 9.57 10.04 4.52
C ALA A 105 9.55 8.82 3.61
N GLY A 106 10.70 8.52 3.01
CA GLY A 106 10.94 7.32 2.22
C GLY A 106 12.24 6.63 2.65
N ALA A 107 12.31 5.32 2.41
CA ALA A 107 13.54 4.55 2.58
C ALA A 107 13.79 3.69 1.35
N VAL A 108 15.06 3.54 0.99
CA VAL A 108 15.54 2.61 -0.02
C VAL A 108 16.47 1.62 0.69
N CYS A 109 16.16 0.33 0.57
CA CYS A 109 16.95 -0.77 1.10
C CYS A 109 17.49 -1.58 -0.06
N GLY A 110 18.79 -1.85 -0.09
CA GLY A 110 19.46 -2.57 -1.17
C GLY A 110 20.93 -2.84 -0.84
N PRO A 111 21.71 -3.36 -1.80
CA PRO A 111 23.12 -3.63 -1.59
C PRO A 111 23.91 -2.34 -1.30
N ALA A 112 24.94 -2.45 -0.46
CA ALA A 112 25.77 -1.31 -0.08
C ALA A 112 26.40 -0.61 -1.29
N SER A 113 26.76 -1.34 -2.35
CA SER A 113 27.28 -0.78 -3.60
C SER A 113 26.31 0.22 -4.25
N LEU A 114 25.02 -0.11 -4.31
CA LEU A 114 23.98 0.77 -4.83
C LEU A 114 23.76 1.99 -3.92
N LEU A 115 23.69 1.79 -2.60
CA LEU A 115 23.47 2.89 -1.67
C LEU A 115 24.65 3.88 -1.70
N ASN A 116 25.88 3.37 -1.75
CA ASN A 116 27.08 4.18 -1.90
C ASN A 116 27.10 4.93 -3.23
N SER A 117 26.68 4.30 -4.34
CA SER A 117 26.60 4.99 -5.63
C SER A 117 25.54 6.10 -5.62
N MET A 118 24.46 5.96 -4.86
CA MET A 118 23.48 7.04 -4.67
C MET A 118 24.04 8.23 -3.89
N MET A 119 24.98 7.97 -2.97
CA MET A 119 25.67 8.97 -2.14
C MET A 119 26.92 9.57 -2.79
N ASP A 120 27.27 9.16 -4.01
CA ASP A 120 28.43 9.70 -4.72
C ASP A 120 28.28 11.21 -5.00
N LEU A 121 29.35 11.98 -4.78
CA LEU A 121 29.35 13.44 -4.88
C LEU A 121 29.20 13.96 -6.32
N HIS A 122 29.58 13.15 -7.31
CA HIS A 122 29.65 13.59 -8.70
C HIS A 122 28.46 13.10 -9.52
N GLN A 123 27.94 11.90 -9.23
CA GLN A 123 26.94 11.20 -10.04
C GLN A 123 25.78 10.64 -9.19
N GLY A 124 25.85 10.73 -7.86
CA GLY A 124 24.88 10.13 -6.96
C GLY A 124 23.57 10.90 -6.93
N SER A 125 22.47 10.22 -7.25
CA SER A 125 21.14 10.84 -7.28
C SER A 125 20.69 11.43 -5.93
N LEU A 126 21.15 10.89 -4.80
CA LEU A 126 20.82 11.44 -3.48
C LEU A 126 21.56 12.75 -3.23
N MET A 127 22.83 12.85 -3.64
CA MET A 127 23.65 14.05 -3.48
C MET A 127 23.24 15.16 -4.45
N LEU A 128 23.02 14.82 -5.72
CA LEU A 128 22.75 15.80 -6.77
C LEU A 128 21.32 16.35 -6.74
N LEU A 129 20.33 15.51 -6.41
CA LEU A 129 18.92 15.92 -6.38
C LEU A 129 18.45 16.34 -4.98
N GLY A 130 19.23 16.02 -3.95
CA GLY A 130 18.96 16.40 -2.55
C GLY A 130 17.69 15.84 -1.89
N PRO A 131 17.12 14.65 -2.22
CA PRO A 131 15.97 14.09 -1.50
C PRO A 131 16.38 13.47 -0.15
N THR A 132 17.13 14.21 0.67
CA THR A 132 17.65 13.76 1.97
C THR A 132 16.62 13.98 3.07
N MET A 133 16.49 13.00 3.96
CA MET A 133 15.59 13.09 5.10
C MET A 133 16.12 14.08 6.16
N ASN A 134 15.21 14.88 6.72
CA ASN A 134 15.53 15.74 7.86
C ASN A 134 15.93 14.90 9.09
N ALA A 135 16.97 15.29 9.82
CA ALA A 135 17.51 14.54 10.97
C ALA A 135 16.51 14.36 12.12
N LYS A 136 15.66 15.36 12.40
CA LYS A 136 14.60 15.27 13.42
C LYS A 136 13.57 14.21 13.03
N ILE A 137 13.18 14.19 11.75
CA ILE A 137 12.26 13.19 11.21
C ILE A 137 12.87 11.78 11.28
N ALA A 138 14.16 11.65 10.96
CA ALA A 138 14.88 10.38 11.08
C ALA A 138 14.91 9.88 12.54
N PHE A 139 15.15 10.78 13.50
CA PHE A 139 15.11 10.46 14.93
C PHE A 139 13.72 10.00 15.37
N GLU A 140 12.67 10.75 15.07
CA GLU A 140 11.28 10.37 15.41
C GLU A 140 10.88 9.02 14.82
N LEU A 141 11.28 8.73 13.57
CA LEU A 141 11.03 7.42 12.96
C LEU A 141 11.81 6.31 13.67
N SER A 142 13.05 6.58 14.10
CA SER A 142 13.87 5.60 14.82
C SER A 142 13.25 5.17 16.15
N GLU A 143 12.52 6.07 16.82
CA GLU A 143 11.76 5.76 18.04
C GLU A 143 10.51 4.91 17.75
N ARG A 144 9.96 5.00 16.53
CA ARG A 144 8.71 4.33 16.12
C ARG A 144 8.86 2.94 15.52
N ILE A 145 10.03 2.66 14.95
CA ILE A 145 10.36 1.38 14.31
C ILE A 145 10.36 0.21 15.32
N PRO A 146 10.92 0.32 16.54
CA PRO A 146 10.95 -0.78 17.51
C PRO A 146 9.56 -1.36 17.83
N HIS A 147 8.53 -0.52 17.87
CA HIS A 147 7.16 -0.94 18.15
C HIS A 147 6.29 -1.10 16.90
N LEU A 148 6.86 -0.99 15.69
CA LEU A 148 6.16 -1.23 14.42
C LEU A 148 5.55 -2.64 14.38
N GLY A 149 6.29 -3.65 14.85
CA GLY A 149 5.81 -5.03 14.84
C GLY A 149 4.51 -5.23 15.63
N LEU A 150 4.39 -4.57 16.79
CA LEU A 150 3.20 -4.63 17.64
C LEU A 150 2.00 -3.98 16.94
N ARG A 151 2.19 -2.78 16.39
CA ARG A 151 1.16 -2.06 15.64
C ARG A 151 0.68 -2.84 14.43
N MET A 152 1.60 -3.42 13.66
CA MET A 152 1.26 -4.21 12.48
C MET A 152 0.48 -5.47 12.82
N LYS A 153 0.86 -6.18 13.89
CA LYS A 153 0.12 -7.36 14.35
C LYS A 153 -1.34 -7.00 14.67
N GLU A 154 -1.55 -5.89 15.38
CA GLU A 154 -2.89 -5.43 15.74
C GLU A 154 -3.71 -4.97 14.51
N HIS A 155 -3.10 -4.21 13.60
CA HIS A 155 -3.73 -3.83 12.32
C HIS A 155 -4.24 -5.04 11.55
N CYS A 156 -3.41 -6.07 11.41
CA CYS A 156 -3.75 -7.28 10.68
C CYS A 156 -4.81 -8.12 11.38
N LEU A 157 -4.73 -8.26 12.71
CA LEU A 157 -5.73 -8.96 13.51
C LEU A 157 -7.10 -8.32 13.33
N ARG A 158 -7.18 -6.99 13.48
CA ARG A 158 -8.44 -6.26 13.32
C ARG A 158 -8.93 -6.33 11.89
N ALA A 159 -8.07 -6.16 10.89
CA ALA A 159 -8.49 -6.25 9.49
C ALA A 159 -9.08 -7.62 9.14
N MET A 160 -8.50 -8.72 9.63
CA MET A 160 -9.06 -10.06 9.47
C MET A 160 -10.44 -10.18 10.14
N GLU A 161 -10.58 -9.68 11.37
CA GLU A 161 -11.85 -9.75 12.08
C GLU A 161 -12.94 -8.95 11.38
N TYR A 162 -12.62 -7.71 10.97
CA TYR A 162 -13.54 -6.85 10.22
C TYR A 162 -13.96 -7.52 8.92
N ALA A 163 -12.99 -8.02 8.13
CA ALA A 163 -13.28 -8.68 6.87
C ALA A 163 -14.20 -9.90 7.07
N THR A 164 -13.93 -10.72 8.09
CA THR A 164 -14.72 -11.91 8.41
C THR A 164 -16.14 -11.57 8.83
N ARG A 165 -16.31 -10.60 9.74
CA ARG A 165 -17.64 -10.20 10.23
C ARG A 165 -18.44 -9.49 9.14
N MET A 166 -17.83 -8.58 8.39
CA MET A 166 -18.47 -7.90 7.26
C MET A 166 -18.97 -8.92 6.22
N LYS A 167 -18.18 -9.96 5.92
CA LYS A 167 -18.57 -11.03 5.01
C LYS A 167 -19.76 -11.84 5.55
N LYS A 168 -19.79 -12.16 6.86
CA LYS A 168 -20.94 -12.79 7.52
C LYS A 168 -22.22 -11.93 7.46
N MET A 169 -22.08 -10.61 7.44
CA MET A 169 -23.19 -9.67 7.23
C MET A 169 -23.63 -9.55 5.75
N GLY A 170 -23.01 -10.29 4.82
CA GLY A 170 -23.34 -10.25 3.40
C GLY A 170 -22.69 -9.10 2.62
N LEU A 171 -21.71 -8.40 3.19
CA LEU A 171 -20.95 -7.39 2.44
C LEU A 171 -19.92 -8.06 1.52
N ARG A 172 -19.74 -7.50 0.32
CA ARG A 172 -18.65 -7.90 -0.58
C ARG A 172 -17.35 -7.28 -0.11
N VAL A 173 -16.46 -8.10 0.42
CA VAL A 173 -15.18 -7.68 0.99
C VAL A 173 -14.05 -8.25 0.17
N VAL A 174 -13.09 -7.40 -0.21
CA VAL A 174 -11.83 -7.80 -0.81
C VAL A 174 -10.74 -7.65 0.25
N TYR A 175 -10.21 -8.77 0.72
CA TYR A 175 -9.12 -8.83 1.68
C TYR A 175 -8.26 -10.07 1.47
N PRO A 176 -6.93 -9.96 1.29
CA PRO A 176 -6.05 -11.11 1.06
C PRO A 176 -6.01 -12.17 2.15
N GLY A 177 -6.47 -11.84 3.36
CA GLY A 177 -6.61 -12.81 4.44
C GLY A 177 -7.80 -13.74 4.29
N LEU A 178 -8.81 -13.40 3.49
CA LEU A 178 -9.97 -14.25 3.26
C LEU A 178 -9.62 -15.37 2.26
N GLU A 179 -10.15 -16.57 2.49
CA GLU A 179 -9.85 -17.77 1.69
C GLU A 179 -10.32 -17.67 0.23
N ASP A 180 -11.36 -16.88 -0.03
CA ASP A 180 -11.87 -16.63 -1.39
C ASP A 180 -11.09 -15.56 -2.16
N HIS A 181 -10.09 -14.94 -1.53
CA HIS A 181 -9.22 -14.03 -2.24
C HIS A 181 -8.29 -14.81 -3.19
N PRO A 182 -8.22 -14.47 -4.49
CA PRO A 182 -7.46 -15.27 -5.48
C PRO A 182 -6.00 -15.54 -5.11
N GLN A 183 -5.36 -14.56 -4.46
CA GLN A 183 -3.95 -14.65 -4.03
C GLN A 183 -3.76 -15.06 -2.56
N HIS A 184 -4.81 -15.53 -1.86
CA HIS A 184 -4.73 -15.90 -0.45
C HIS A 184 -3.62 -16.93 -0.17
N HIS A 185 -3.62 -18.04 -0.92
CA HIS A 185 -2.67 -19.12 -0.72
C HIS A 185 -1.23 -18.71 -1.03
N LEU A 186 -1.02 -17.91 -2.08
CA LEU A 186 0.29 -17.37 -2.44
C LEU A 186 0.81 -16.43 -1.37
N LEU A 187 -0.02 -15.48 -0.90
CA LEU A 187 0.40 -14.59 0.19
C LEU A 187 0.71 -15.38 1.46
N LYS A 188 -0.10 -16.38 1.81
CA LYS A 188 0.10 -17.23 2.99
C LYS A 188 1.42 -18.02 2.94
N SER A 189 1.87 -18.45 1.75
CA SER A 189 3.14 -19.19 1.61
C SER A 189 4.37 -18.30 1.77
N MET A 190 4.27 -17.02 1.40
CA MET A 190 5.37 -16.05 1.46
C MET A 190 5.37 -15.21 2.75
N ALA A 191 4.21 -15.04 3.39
CA ALA A 191 4.02 -14.15 4.52
C ALA A 191 4.78 -14.62 5.77
N LYS A 192 5.29 -13.65 6.52
CA LYS A 192 5.92 -13.89 7.82
C LYS A 192 4.88 -14.36 8.82
N LYS A 193 5.09 -15.56 9.37
CA LYS A 193 4.23 -16.13 10.42
C LYS A 193 4.07 -15.16 11.60
N GLY A 194 2.85 -15.04 12.11
CA GLY A 194 2.51 -14.23 13.29
C GLY A 194 2.07 -12.79 13.02
N TYR A 195 2.16 -12.28 11.78
CA TYR A 195 1.75 -10.92 11.43
C TYR A 195 0.41 -10.81 10.70
N GLY A 196 -0.13 -11.88 10.10
CA GLY A 196 -1.40 -11.83 9.36
C GLY A 196 -1.25 -11.34 7.90
N PHE A 197 -2.25 -10.61 7.38
CA PHE A 197 -2.39 -10.33 5.94
C PHE A 197 -2.50 -8.83 5.59
N GLY A 198 -2.10 -7.95 6.51
CA GLY A 198 -2.11 -6.50 6.34
C GLY A 198 -3.34 -5.81 6.92
N GLY A 199 -3.21 -4.50 7.15
CA GLY A 199 -4.25 -3.65 7.75
C GLY A 199 -5.18 -2.95 6.75
N LEU A 200 -5.19 -3.37 5.50
CA LEU A 200 -5.99 -2.77 4.43
C LEU A 200 -7.02 -3.77 3.92
N LEU A 201 -8.27 -3.33 3.80
CA LEU A 201 -9.37 -4.08 3.17
C LEU A 201 -10.22 -3.16 2.31
N CYS A 202 -10.97 -3.72 1.37
CA CYS A 202 -11.91 -2.99 0.54
C CYS A 202 -13.32 -3.58 0.68
N VAL A 203 -14.32 -2.71 0.62
CA VAL A 203 -15.75 -3.09 0.52
C VAL A 203 -16.25 -2.65 -0.83
N ASP A 204 -16.73 -3.58 -1.63
CA ASP A 204 -17.36 -3.30 -2.93
C ASP A 204 -18.86 -3.03 -2.74
N LYS A 205 -19.29 -1.87 -3.21
CA LYS A 205 -20.68 -1.42 -3.20
C LYS A 205 -21.30 -1.35 -4.59
N GLU A 206 -20.60 -1.79 -5.63
CA GLU A 206 -21.00 -1.82 -7.05
C GLU A 206 -21.24 -0.45 -7.70
N SER A 207 -21.75 0.53 -6.94
CA SER A 207 -22.10 1.87 -7.43
C SER A 207 -21.44 2.95 -6.58
N GLU A 208 -21.07 4.05 -7.25
CA GLU A 208 -20.47 5.22 -6.61
C GLU A 208 -21.40 5.84 -5.56
N GLU A 209 -22.70 5.90 -5.85
CA GLU A 209 -23.71 6.47 -4.95
C GLU A 209 -23.84 5.64 -3.69
N LYS A 210 -23.84 4.30 -3.80
CA LYS A 210 -23.85 3.39 -2.65
C LYS A 210 -22.56 3.54 -1.82
N ALA A 211 -21.40 3.66 -2.46
CA ALA A 211 -20.12 3.88 -1.78
C ALA A 211 -20.06 5.24 -1.05
N ASN A 212 -20.51 6.31 -1.69
CA ASN A 212 -20.53 7.66 -1.12
C ASN A 212 -21.51 7.76 0.06
N ARG A 213 -22.71 7.17 -0.06
CA ARG A 213 -23.67 7.09 1.05
C ARG A 213 -23.11 6.34 2.25
N LEU A 214 -22.47 5.19 2.01
CA LEU A 214 -21.82 4.41 3.07
C LEU A 214 -20.78 5.24 3.83
N MET A 215 -19.85 5.89 3.11
CA MET A 215 -18.84 6.74 3.74
C MET A 215 -19.44 7.93 4.49
N HIS A 216 -20.53 8.51 3.97
CA HIS A 216 -21.25 9.60 4.62
C HIS A 216 -21.83 9.16 5.97
N HIS A 217 -22.49 8.00 6.03
CA HIS A 217 -23.02 7.45 7.29
C HIS A 217 -21.90 7.09 8.28
N TRP A 218 -20.81 6.49 7.81
CA TRP A 218 -19.67 6.16 8.68
C TRP A 218 -19.08 7.37 9.38
N LYS A 219 -18.93 8.48 8.65
CA LYS A 219 -18.41 9.73 9.20
C LYS A 219 -19.43 10.42 10.11
N ASN A 220 -20.63 10.69 9.59
CA ASN A 220 -21.55 11.64 10.21
C ASN A 220 -22.48 10.99 11.25
N SER A 221 -22.68 9.68 11.21
CA SER A 221 -23.63 8.99 12.11
C SER A 221 -22.97 8.16 13.19
N SER A 222 -21.81 7.57 12.92
CA SER A 222 -21.14 6.61 13.83
C SER A 222 -19.73 7.01 14.26
N GLN A 223 -19.17 8.08 13.69
CA GLN A 223 -17.76 8.48 13.87
C GLN A 223 -16.78 7.30 13.67
N PHE A 224 -17.13 6.40 12.75
CA PHE A 224 -16.36 5.21 12.47
C PHE A 224 -15.23 5.58 11.50
N GLY A 225 -14.13 6.05 12.08
CA GLY A 225 -12.95 6.46 11.32
C GLY A 225 -13.08 7.82 10.64
N LEU A 226 -12.05 8.15 9.86
CA LEU A 226 -11.91 9.44 9.16
C LEU A 226 -11.90 9.24 7.65
N ILE A 227 -12.54 10.16 6.92
CA ILE A 227 -12.39 10.24 5.46
C ILE A 227 -11.03 10.90 5.16
N ALA A 228 -10.04 10.11 4.79
CA ALA A 228 -8.69 10.61 4.49
C ALA A 228 -7.98 9.76 3.43
N VAL A 229 -7.09 10.39 2.65
CA VAL A 229 -6.42 9.73 1.52
C VAL A 229 -5.25 8.83 1.92
N SER A 230 -4.71 9.01 3.15
CA SER A 230 -3.57 8.25 3.65
C SER A 230 -3.97 6.86 4.18
N LEU A 231 -3.01 6.16 4.78
CA LEU A 231 -3.15 4.80 5.30
C LEU A 231 -2.06 4.51 6.34
N GLY A 232 -2.32 3.52 7.20
CA GLY A 232 -1.44 3.07 8.27
C GLY A 232 -1.47 3.93 9.54
N TYR A 233 -2.48 4.77 9.70
CA TYR A 233 -2.68 5.57 10.91
C TYR A 233 -3.30 4.75 12.05
N TYR A 234 -3.13 5.20 13.29
CA TYR A 234 -3.72 4.53 14.44
C TYR A 234 -5.26 4.60 14.47
N GLU A 235 -5.88 5.62 13.87
CA GLU A 235 -7.33 5.64 13.61
C GLU A 235 -7.66 4.96 12.27
N THR A 236 -8.86 4.38 12.19
CA THR A 236 -9.37 3.83 10.94
C THR A 236 -9.57 4.97 9.92
N LEU A 237 -9.00 4.82 8.74
CA LEU A 237 -9.18 5.74 7.62
C LEU A 237 -9.96 5.06 6.51
N HIS A 238 -10.85 5.78 5.85
CA HIS A 238 -11.55 5.27 4.67
C HIS A 238 -11.54 6.28 3.53
N ARG A 239 -11.43 5.77 2.30
CA ARG A 239 -11.57 6.57 1.08
C ARG A 239 -12.15 5.73 -0.04
N ARG A 240 -12.60 6.41 -1.09
CA ARG A 240 -12.98 5.80 -2.35
C ARG A 240 -11.83 5.90 -3.36
N PRO A 241 -11.19 4.78 -3.75
CA PRO A 241 -10.17 4.79 -4.78
C PRO A 241 -10.71 4.71 -6.22
N SER A 242 -11.91 4.17 -6.42
CA SER A 242 -12.59 4.01 -7.70
C SER A 242 -14.11 4.05 -7.50
N PRO A 243 -14.93 4.23 -8.55
CA PRO A 243 -16.38 4.08 -8.43
C PRO A 243 -16.75 2.73 -7.78
N GLY A 244 -17.70 2.74 -6.84
CA GLY A 244 -18.17 1.52 -6.17
C GLY A 244 -17.29 0.96 -5.04
N LEU A 245 -15.97 1.20 -5.04
CA LEU A 245 -15.07 0.59 -4.06
C LEU A 245 -14.78 1.53 -2.87
N VAL A 246 -14.88 1.02 -1.64
CA VAL A 246 -14.45 1.76 -0.44
C VAL A 246 -13.26 1.06 0.18
N ARG A 247 -12.10 1.71 0.19
CA ARG A 247 -10.87 1.22 0.84
C ARG A 247 -10.81 1.68 2.28
N MET A 248 -10.50 0.75 3.17
CA MET A 248 -10.34 0.97 4.60
C MET A 248 -8.92 0.62 5.04
N SER A 249 -8.26 1.56 5.73
CA SER A 249 -7.06 1.35 6.51
C SER A 249 -7.47 1.20 7.96
N ILE A 250 -7.52 -0.03 8.45
CA ILE A 250 -8.03 -0.35 9.79
C ILE A 250 -7.04 0.17 10.82
N GLY A 251 -7.50 1.01 11.75
CA GLY A 251 -6.69 1.50 12.87
C GLY A 251 -6.73 0.56 14.07
N TYR A 252 -6.03 0.94 15.15
CA TYR A 252 -5.97 0.19 16.41
C TYR A 252 -6.36 0.99 17.66
N THR A 253 -6.91 2.21 17.53
CA THR A 253 -7.45 2.92 18.71
C THR A 253 -8.68 2.23 19.30
N GLY A 254 -8.80 2.27 20.63
CA GLY A 254 -9.92 1.67 21.36
C GLY A 254 -9.94 0.15 21.27
N THR A 255 -10.96 -0.49 21.83
CA THR A 255 -11.12 -1.94 21.68
C THR A 255 -11.70 -2.30 20.31
N LEU A 256 -11.41 -3.52 19.85
CA LEU A 256 -11.98 -4.09 18.64
C LEU A 256 -13.52 -4.02 18.67
N GLU A 257 -14.14 -4.45 19.77
CA GLU A 257 -15.59 -4.45 19.92
C GLU A 257 -16.19 -3.04 19.93
N GLN A 258 -15.56 -2.07 20.59
CA GLN A 258 -16.03 -0.67 20.57
C GLN A 258 -16.10 -0.12 19.15
N LYS A 259 -15.02 -0.31 18.37
CA LYS A 259 -14.96 0.16 16.98
C LYS A 259 -15.90 -0.65 16.08
N TRP A 260 -16.06 -1.95 16.34
CA TRP A 260 -17.00 -2.79 15.60
C TRP A 260 -18.46 -2.38 15.84
N SER A 261 -18.86 -2.12 17.08
CA SER A 261 -20.20 -1.61 17.38
C SER A 261 -20.46 -0.20 16.81
N GLN A 262 -19.42 0.63 16.61
CA GLN A 262 -19.56 1.87 15.84
C GLN A 262 -19.83 1.55 14.36
N PHE A 263 -19.09 0.62 13.77
CA PHE A 263 -19.30 0.18 12.39
C PHE A 263 -20.70 -0.41 12.15
N GLU A 264 -21.16 -1.33 13.01
CA GLU A 264 -22.47 -1.98 12.90
C GLU A 264 -23.62 -0.96 12.93
N ARG A 265 -23.58 0.00 13.86
CA ARG A 265 -24.57 1.09 13.94
C ARG A 265 -24.60 1.94 12.68
N ALA A 266 -23.47 2.05 11.99
CA ALA A 266 -23.37 2.78 10.74
C ALA A 266 -24.01 2.01 9.57
N ILE A 267 -23.79 0.68 9.53
CA ILE A 267 -24.34 -0.20 8.51
C ILE A 267 -25.85 -0.38 8.66
N SER A 268 -26.36 -0.61 9.88
CA SER A 268 -27.80 -0.83 10.11
C SER A 268 -28.65 0.34 9.61
N ARG A 269 -28.24 1.57 9.94
CA ARG A 269 -28.89 2.80 9.44
C ARG A 269 -28.81 2.97 7.92
N THR A 270 -27.80 2.38 7.28
CA THR A 270 -27.67 2.41 5.83
C THR A 270 -28.58 1.35 5.19
N MET A 271 -28.71 0.17 5.80
CA MET A 271 -29.59 -0.92 5.33
C MET A 271 -31.08 -0.58 5.48
N ASP A 272 -31.46 0.13 6.54
CA ASP A 272 -32.84 0.63 6.74
C ASP A 272 -33.25 1.70 5.71
N SER A 273 -32.29 2.27 4.97
CA SER A 273 -32.56 3.24 3.88
C SER A 273 -32.53 2.61 2.48
N ILE A 274 -32.31 1.29 2.41
CA ILE A 274 -32.20 0.51 1.16
C ILE A 274 -33.46 -0.37 0.92
N LEU A 275 -34.27 -0.60 1.96
CA LEU A 275 -35.64 -1.13 1.85
C LEU A 275 -36.64 0.02 1.75
#